data_AF-A0A8S3GER6-F1
#
_entry.id   AF-A0A8S3GER6-F1
#
_cell.length_a   1.000
_cell.length_b   1.000
_cell.length_c   1.000
_cell.angle_alpha   90.00
_cell.angle_beta   90.00
_cell.angle_gamma   90.00
#
_symmetry.space_group_name_H-M   'P 1'
#
loop_
_entity.id
_entity.type
_entity.pdbx_description
1 polymer ?
#
loop_
_entity_poly.entity_id
_entity_poly.type
_entity_poly.pdbx_seq_one_letter_code
_entity_poly.pdbx_strand_id
1 'polypeptide(L)'
;MLPQEETLDILMEFLHVHGYKKVKGISIDTIKKLASIVLKDNVFAYSKKIYKQTTGGAMGSSLTLTLANIFMAKWQHNIVEEQTKTGEFYGRYIDDIFMTWNRSEEELRK
;
A
#
# COMPACT_ATOMS: atom_id res chain seq x y z
N MET A 1 -5.41 -5.19 7.16
CA MET A 1 -4.06 -4.79 7.64
C MET A 1 -3.03 -5.16 6.58
N LEU A 2 -1.99 -4.35 6.42
CA LEU A 2 -0.96 -4.49 5.38
C LEU A 2 -0.14 -5.81 5.52
N PRO A 3 -0.24 -6.77 4.58
CA PRO A 3 0.51 -8.03 4.65
C PRO A 3 2.01 -7.78 4.41
N GLN A 4 2.88 -8.10 5.37
CA GLN A 4 4.26 -7.60 5.38
C GLN A 4 5.11 -8.12 4.21
N GLU A 5 5.07 -9.42 3.91
CA GLU A 5 5.86 -10.00 2.79
C GLU A 5 5.36 -9.49 1.44
N GLU A 6 4.06 -9.59 1.19
CA GLU A 6 3.44 -9.14 -0.06
C GLU A 6 3.70 -7.66 -0.32
N THR A 7 3.70 -6.84 0.73
CA THR A 7 4.02 -5.41 0.63
C THR A 7 5.45 -5.16 0.16
N LEU A 8 6.41 -5.96 0.63
CA LEU A 8 7.80 -5.83 0.19
C LEU A 8 7.95 -6.23 -1.28
N ASP A 9 7.17 -7.20 -1.75
CA ASP A 9 7.18 -7.61 -3.15
C ASP A 9 6.50 -6.56 -4.04
N ILE A 10 5.35 -6.01 -3.62
CA ILE A 10 4.68 -4.91 -4.32
C ILE A 10 5.54 -3.65 -4.34
N LEU A 11 6.28 -3.35 -3.27
CA LEU A 11 7.27 -2.26 -3.27
C LEU A 11 8.33 -2.46 -4.37
N MET A 12 8.86 -3.67 -4.49
CA MET A 12 9.87 -3.97 -5.52
C MET A 12 9.27 -3.89 -6.92
N GLU A 13 8.09 -4.45 -7.13
CA GLU A 13 7.35 -4.33 -8.39
C GLU A 13 7.12 -2.86 -8.76
N PHE A 14 6.65 -2.05 -7.82
CA PHE A 14 6.43 -0.62 -8.02
C PHE A 14 7.71 0.09 -8.45
N LEU A 15 8.84 -0.17 -7.78
CA LEU A 15 10.13 0.43 -8.12
C LEU A 15 10.60 0.01 -9.51
N HIS A 16 10.45 -1.27 -9.87
CA HIS A 16 10.83 -1.78 -11.19
C HIS A 16 9.98 -1.20 -12.32
N VAL A 17 8.65 -1.17 -12.15
CA VAL A 17 7.70 -0.64 -13.15
C VAL A 17 7.97 0.83 -13.45
N HIS A 18 8.39 1.60 -12.45
CA HIS A 18 8.75 3.02 -12.62
C HIS A 18 10.23 3.23 -13.03
N GLY A 19 10.96 2.16 -13.36
CA GLY A 19 12.34 2.24 -13.88
C GLY A 19 13.41 2.59 -12.83
N TYR A 20 13.11 2.49 -11.54
CA TYR A 20 14.08 2.76 -10.47
C TYR A 20 15.07 1.61 -10.32
N LYS A 21 16.36 1.91 -10.48
CA LYS A 21 17.47 1.05 -10.02
C LYS A 21 18.07 1.52 -8.70
N LYS A 22 17.96 2.83 -8.44
CA LYS A 22 18.38 3.49 -7.20
C LYS A 22 17.40 4.62 -6.86
N VAL A 23 17.20 4.88 -5.57
CA VAL A 23 16.49 6.06 -5.06
C VAL A 23 17.46 6.87 -4.22
N LYS A 24 17.74 8.11 -4.63
CA LYS A 24 18.73 8.99 -3.97
C LYS A 24 20.09 8.31 -3.74
N GLY A 25 20.54 7.50 -4.70
CA GLY A 25 21.80 6.76 -4.64
C GLY A 25 21.74 5.39 -3.94
N ILE A 26 20.65 5.05 -3.25
CA ILE A 26 20.45 3.77 -2.56
C ILE A 26 19.87 2.74 -3.53
N SER A 27 20.44 1.53 -3.61
CA SER A 27 19.89 0.45 -4.46
C SER A 27 18.53 -0.02 -3.98
N ILE A 28 17.68 -0.46 -4.91
CA ILE A 28 16.35 -0.99 -4.59
C ILE A 28 16.40 -2.22 -3.67
N ASP A 29 17.42 -3.07 -3.77
CA ASP A 29 17.62 -4.19 -2.82
C ASP A 29 17.89 -3.70 -1.40
N THR A 30 18.66 -2.61 -1.26
CA THR A 30 18.91 -1.99 0.04
C THR A 30 17.63 -1.37 0.58
N ILE A 31 16.82 -0.76 -0.27
CA ILE A 31 15.51 -0.23 0.10
C ILE A 31 14.58 -1.36 0.59
N LYS A 32 14.54 -2.51 -0.10
CA LYS A 32 13.76 -3.68 0.34
C LYS A 32 14.20 -4.14 1.73
N LYS A 33 15.52 -4.23 1.97
CA LYS A 33 16.08 -4.62 3.27
C LYS A 33 15.70 -3.64 4.38
N LEU A 34 15.84 -2.34 4.13
CA LEU A 34 15.47 -1.29 5.09
C LEU A 34 13.96 -1.30 5.38
N ALA A 35 13.12 -1.44 4.35
CA ALA A 35 11.67 -1.56 4.51
C ALA A 35 11.29 -2.83 5.29
N SER A 36 12.00 -3.94 5.05
CA SER A 36 11.80 -5.19 5.79
C SER A 36 12.09 -5.02 7.28
N ILE A 37 13.14 -4.28 7.66
CA ILE A 37 13.43 -4.00 9.07
C ILE A 37 12.29 -3.19 9.70
N VAL A 38 11.84 -2.13 9.02
CA VAL A 38 10.76 -1.27 9.54
C VAL A 38 9.45 -2.04 9.71
N LEU A 39 9.11 -2.94 8.79
CA LEU A 39 7.87 -3.74 8.88
C LEU A 39 8.00 -4.89 9.87
N LYS A 40 9.07 -5.68 9.76
CA LYS A 40 9.18 -6.97 10.45
C LYS A 40 9.83 -6.87 11.81
N ASP A 41 10.64 -5.86 12.10
CA ASP A 41 11.29 -5.70 13.41
C ASP A 41 10.61 -4.62 14.25
N ASN A 42 9.33 -4.38 13.98
CA ASN A 42 8.51 -3.47 14.77
C ASN A 42 8.09 -4.13 16.10
N VAL A 43 8.61 -3.59 17.20
CA VAL A 43 8.30 -4.00 18.57
C VAL A 43 7.73 -2.83 19.37
N PHE A 44 6.77 -3.11 20.23
CA PHE A 44 6.15 -2.11 21.09
C PHE A 44 5.92 -2.65 22.51
N ALA A 45 5.91 -1.74 23.48
CA ALA A 45 5.65 -2.06 24.87
C ALA A 45 4.20 -1.70 25.23
N TYR A 46 3.50 -2.61 25.88
CA TYR A 46 2.18 -2.37 26.44
C TYR A 46 2.03 -3.15 27.75
N SER A 47 1.52 -2.49 28.80
CA SER A 47 1.30 -3.11 30.11
C SER A 47 2.51 -3.90 30.65
N LYS A 48 3.71 -3.29 30.58
CA LYS A 48 5.01 -3.88 31.01
C LYS A 48 5.41 -5.16 30.25
N LYS A 49 4.77 -5.45 29.10
CA LYS A 49 5.12 -6.56 28.21
C LYS A 49 5.60 -6.00 26.87
N ILE A 50 6.49 -6.74 26.21
CA ILE A 50 7.01 -6.42 24.88
C ILE A 50 6.29 -7.31 23.86
N TYR A 51 5.82 -6.70 22.78
CA TYR A 51 5.12 -7.37 21.70
C TYR A 51 5.82 -7.08 20.37
N LYS A 52 5.75 -8.03 19.45
CA LYS A 52 6.20 -7.89 18.07
C LYS A 52 4.98 -7.82 17.17
N GLN A 53 4.89 -6.80 16.31
CA GLN A 53 3.82 -6.71 15.33
C GLN A 53 4.13 -7.66 14.16
N THR A 54 3.30 -8.68 13.99
CA THR A 54 3.47 -9.72 12.95
C THR A 54 2.68 -9.45 11.67
N THR A 55 1.82 -8.43 11.66
CA THR A 55 1.02 -8.02 10.50
C THR A 55 0.75 -6.53 10.55
N GLY A 56 0.73 -5.87 9.40
CA GLY A 56 0.68 -4.41 9.31
C GLY A 56 2.04 -3.77 9.54
N GLY A 57 2.02 -2.47 9.81
CA GLY A 57 3.17 -1.70 10.28
C GLY A 57 2.77 -0.75 11.40
N ALA A 58 3.77 -0.06 11.96
CA ALA A 58 3.53 0.87 13.07
C ALA A 58 2.63 2.03 12.61
N MET A 59 1.54 2.28 13.35
CA MET A 59 0.79 3.52 13.16
C MET A 59 1.70 4.72 13.49
N GLY A 60 1.69 5.74 12.63
CA GLY A 60 2.58 6.90 12.75
C GLY A 60 3.96 6.74 12.07
N SER A 61 4.30 5.55 11.56
CA SER A 61 5.48 5.39 10.69
C SER A 61 5.21 5.98 9.31
N SER A 62 6.03 6.97 8.92
CA SER A 62 5.95 7.61 7.60
C SER A 62 6.17 6.62 6.45
N LEU A 63 7.04 5.62 6.66
CA LEU A 63 7.25 4.56 5.68
C LEU A 63 6.05 3.63 5.59
N THR A 64 5.42 3.27 6.71
CA THR A 64 4.23 2.39 6.69
C THR A 64 3.09 3.00 5.89
N LEU A 65 2.83 4.31 6.02
CA LEU A 65 1.83 5.00 5.20
C LEU A 65 2.21 5.01 3.71
N THR A 66 3.48 5.24 3.41
CA THR A 66 3.98 5.19 2.02
C THR A 66 3.78 3.81 1.40
N LEU A 67 4.11 2.75 2.16
CA LEU A 67 3.94 1.37 1.71
C LEU A 67 2.46 1.01 1.55
N ALA A 68 1.57 1.48 2.44
CA ALA A 68 0.13 1.31 2.28
C ALA A 68 -0.39 1.96 0.99
N ASN A 69 0.09 3.17 0.66
CA ASN A 69 -0.28 3.84 -0.59
C ASN A 69 0.23 3.09 -1.83
N ILE A 70 1.46 2.58 -1.80
CA ILE A 70 2.01 1.76 -2.89
C ILE A 70 1.22 0.47 -3.05
N PHE A 71 0.88 -0.19 -1.94
CA PHE A 71 0.05 -1.39 -1.92
C PHE A 71 -1.31 -1.11 -2.57
N MET A 72 -2.01 -0.08 -2.11
CA MET A 72 -3.32 0.29 -2.64
C MET A 72 -3.26 0.74 -4.10
N ALA A 73 -2.18 1.37 -4.54
CA ALA A 73 -1.99 1.77 -5.94
C ALA A 73 -2.07 0.57 -6.90
N LYS A 74 -1.49 -0.58 -6.52
CA LYS A 74 -1.58 -1.82 -7.32
C LYS A 74 -3.02 -2.33 -7.44
N TRP A 75 -3.75 -2.36 -6.32
CA TRP A 75 -5.11 -2.90 -6.28
C TRP A 75 -6.14 -1.97 -6.94
N GLN A 76 -6.00 -0.66 -6.75
CA GLN A 76 -6.97 0.31 -7.28
C GLN A 76 -6.80 0.57 -8.79
N HIS A 77 -5.70 0.13 -9.41
CA HIS A 77 -5.39 0.44 -10.81
C HIS A 77 -6.55 0.11 -11.76
N ASN A 78 -7.09 -1.11 -11.67
CA ASN A 78 -8.19 -1.56 -12.53
C ASN A 78 -9.48 -0.77 -12.27
N ILE A 79 -9.77 -0.43 -11.00
CA ILE A 79 -10.95 0.35 -10.63
C ILE A 79 -10.84 1.76 -11.23
N VAL A 80 -9.68 2.40 -11.07
CA VAL A 80 -9.42 3.74 -11.61
C VAL A 80 -9.54 3.72 -13.14
N GLU A 81 -9.00 2.71 -13.81
CA GLU A 81 -9.15 2.56 -15.25
C GLU A 81 -10.60 2.41 -15.68
N GLU A 82 -11.38 1.57 -15.00
CA GLU A 82 -12.79 1.36 -15.32
C GLU A 82 -13.60 2.65 -15.13
N GLN A 83 -13.45 3.29 -13.97
CA GLN A 83 -14.13 4.54 -13.64
C GLN A 83 -13.79 5.65 -14.64
N THR A 84 -12.53 5.72 -15.08
CA THR A 84 -12.10 6.67 -16.14
C THR A 84 -12.80 6.39 -17.47
N LYS A 85 -12.97 5.11 -17.84
CA LYS A 85 -13.64 4.71 -19.09
C LYS A 85 -15.14 5.00 -19.07
N THR A 86 -15.78 4.90 -17.91
CA THR A 86 -17.23 5.13 -17.73
C THR A 86 -17.59 6.59 -17.42
N GLY A 87 -16.59 7.47 -17.25
CA GLY A 87 -16.80 8.86 -16.83
C GLY A 87 -17.24 9.00 -15.37
N GLU A 88 -16.96 7.98 -14.55
CA GLU A 88 -17.20 7.95 -13.12
C GLU A 88 -15.97 8.49 -12.36
N PHE A 89 -16.19 9.00 -11.15
CA PHE A 89 -15.13 9.48 -10.25
C PHE A 89 -14.67 8.37 -9.30
N TYR A 90 -13.35 8.27 -9.10
CA TYR A 90 -12.73 7.50 -8.03
C TYR A 90 -11.75 8.37 -7.24
N GLY A 91 -11.90 8.41 -5.93
CA GLY A 91 -10.98 9.08 -5.01
C GLY A 91 -10.68 8.23 -3.79
N ARG A 92 -9.43 8.27 -3.33
CA ARG A 92 -9.00 7.61 -2.09
C ARG A 92 -8.27 8.60 -1.18
N TYR A 93 -8.66 8.66 0.08
CA TYR A 93 -7.97 9.39 1.14
C TYR A 93 -7.54 8.41 2.24
N ILE A 94 -6.28 7.98 2.18
CA ILE A 94 -5.72 6.95 3.08
C ILE A 94 -6.58 5.67 3.05
N ASP A 95 -7.44 5.47 4.05
CA ASP A 95 -8.28 4.30 4.20
C ASP A 95 -9.73 4.52 3.69
N ASP A 96 -10.10 5.76 3.38
CA ASP A 96 -11.42 6.11 2.85
C ASP A 96 -11.44 6.12 1.32
N ILE A 97 -12.47 5.53 0.73
CA ILE A 97 -12.71 5.53 -0.72
C ILE A 97 -14.05 6.18 -1.01
N PHE A 98 -14.09 7.03 -2.03
CA PHE A 98 -15.30 7.58 -2.61
C PHE A 98 -15.32 7.29 -4.11
N MET A 99 -16.43 6.76 -4.60
CA MET A 99 -16.64 6.52 -6.02
C MET A 99 -18.07 6.84 -6.43
N THR A 100 -18.27 7.21 -7.69
CA THR A 100 -19.60 7.41 -8.27
C THR A 100 -19.99 6.23 -9.12
N TRP A 101 -21.29 5.97 -9.24
CA TRP A 101 -21.83 4.96 -10.13
C TRP A 101 -22.89 5.56 -11.04
N ASN A 102 -22.71 5.47 -12.35
CA ASN A 102 -23.63 6.05 -13.34
C ASN A 102 -24.39 4.99 -14.18
N ARG A 103 -24.23 3.71 -13.85
CA ARG A 103 -24.95 2.57 -14.44
C ARG A 103 -26.14 2.15 -13.57
N SER A 104 -26.85 1.08 -13.95
CA SER A 104 -28.00 0.60 -13.17
C SER A 104 -27.58 0.06 -11.81
N GLU A 105 -28.48 0.14 -10.82
CA GLU A 105 -28.26 -0.45 -9.50
C GLU A 105 -28.13 -1.98 -9.57
N GLU A 106 -28.81 -2.60 -10.55
CA GLU A 106 -28.74 -4.04 -10.81
C GLU A 106 -27.34 -4.48 -11.26
N GLU A 107 -26.64 -3.64 -12.04
CA GLU A 107 -25.24 -3.89 -12.42
C GLU A 107 -24.28 -3.73 -11.24
N LEU A 108 -24.55 -2.79 -10.32
CA LEU A 108 -23.71 -2.57 -9.14
C LEU A 108 -23.76 -3.72 -8.14
N ARG A 109 -24.90 -4.42 -8.07
CA ARG A 109 -25.16 -5.49 -7.09
C ARG A 109 -24.69 -6.89 -7.52
N LYS A 110 -24.15 -7.03 -8.74
CA LYS A 110 -23.62 -8.29 -9.27
C LYS A 110 -22.16 -8.50 -8.86
#